data_AF-A0A9E4CPK7-F1
#
_entry.id   AF-A0A9E4CPK7-F1
#
_cell.length_a   1.000
_cell.length_b   1.000
_cell.length_c   1.000
_cell.angle_alpha   90.00
_cell.angle_beta   90.00
_cell.angle_gamma   90.00
#
_symmetry.space_group_name_H-M   'P 1'
#
loop_
_entity.id
_entity.type
_entity.pdbx_description
1 polymer ?
#
loop_
_entity_poly.entity_id
_entity_poly.type
_entity_poly.pdbx_seq_one_letter_code
_entity_poly.pdbx_strand_id
1 'polypeptide(L)'
;MTRMLPCPGVELFLDSSEDLYLLPIQGREQLRIEAPWGRWTRAALRGDPLEAMPVELADEVGRILDWLASERYIRPAEALGSADTSQWDRQVRWLAQETGDGPTRQRRLRDARVLVLGVGGLGCVVADLLARAGVGTLILVDDDHVELGNLPRQPLYVASDVGEQKVDVAGRRIRAAIPSIRIERSRRSINGARDMSELLDEHHPMLVVCSADRPPIAIKSWVEDAAAEHGVAVMHGGHRPPLVYAGPFFVPGLTPCYECFARSRVAPGTEQLERELSACRDRE
;
A
#
# COMPACT_ATOMS: atom_id res chain seq x y z
N MET A 1 -32.70 15.71 -9.86
CA MET A 1 -31.97 16.97 -9.55
C MET A 1 -30.69 16.95 -10.37
N THR A 2 -30.70 17.65 -11.50
CA THR A 2 -29.56 17.73 -12.44
C THR A 2 -28.46 18.55 -11.78
N ARG A 3 -27.35 17.90 -11.42
CA ARG A 3 -26.20 18.57 -10.81
C ARG A 3 -25.27 19.00 -11.94
N MET A 4 -25.38 20.26 -12.32
CA MET A 4 -24.53 20.88 -13.35
C MET A 4 -23.10 20.92 -12.81
N LEU A 5 -22.19 20.11 -13.37
CA LEU A 5 -20.76 20.24 -13.10
C LEU A 5 -20.25 21.45 -13.89
N PRO A 6 -19.48 22.37 -13.28
CA PRO A 6 -19.06 23.60 -13.95
C PRO A 6 -17.93 23.29 -14.94
N CYS A 7 -18.29 22.84 -16.15
CA CYS A 7 -17.41 22.87 -17.31
C CYS A 7 -17.77 24.13 -18.11
N PRO A 8 -16.85 25.10 -18.33
CA PRO A 8 -17.17 26.27 -19.14
C PRO A 8 -17.53 25.82 -20.56
N GLY A 9 -18.77 26.08 -20.99
CA GLY A 9 -19.20 25.82 -22.36
C GLY A 9 -19.83 24.45 -22.62
N VAL A 10 -20.11 23.61 -21.62
CA VAL A 10 -20.72 22.27 -21.83
C VAL A 10 -21.82 21.95 -20.81
N GLU A 11 -22.97 21.47 -21.27
CA GLU A 11 -23.99 20.81 -20.44
C GLU A 11 -23.78 19.29 -20.44
N LEU A 12 -23.88 18.68 -19.26
CA LEU A 12 -23.74 17.24 -19.03
C LEU A 12 -25.12 16.62 -18.78
N PHE A 13 -25.45 15.57 -19.52
CA PHE A 13 -26.70 14.82 -19.32
C PHE A 13 -26.46 13.32 -19.26
N LEU A 14 -27.24 12.64 -18.41
CA LEU A 14 -27.30 11.18 -18.31
C LEU A 14 -28.70 10.74 -18.74
N ASP A 15 -28.79 9.81 -19.70
CA ASP A 15 -30.08 9.25 -20.10
C ASP A 15 -30.54 8.11 -19.19
N SER A 16 -31.72 7.54 -19.47
CA SER A 16 -32.30 6.44 -18.68
C SER A 16 -31.54 5.11 -18.80
N SER A 17 -30.53 5.04 -19.67
CA SER A 17 -29.60 3.90 -19.83
C SER A 17 -28.23 4.20 -19.23
N GLU A 18 -28.08 5.34 -18.53
CA GLU A 18 -26.84 5.84 -17.93
C GLU A 18 -25.74 6.24 -18.92
N ASP A 19 -26.05 6.47 -20.21
CA ASP A 19 -25.07 7.01 -21.17
C ASP A 19 -24.74 8.49 -20.89
N LEU A 20 -23.48 8.90 -21.05
CA LEU A 20 -23.00 10.25 -20.74
C LEU A 20 -22.95 11.09 -22.02
N TYR A 21 -23.68 12.20 -22.04
CA TYR A 21 -23.72 13.13 -23.16
C TYR A 21 -23.00 14.43 -22.78
N LEU A 22 -22.10 14.88 -23.66
CA LEU A 22 -21.42 16.17 -23.59
C LEU A 22 -22.06 17.09 -24.65
N LEU A 23 -22.75 18.15 -24.21
CA LEU A 23 -23.44 19.10 -25.07
C LEU A 23 -22.74 20.47 -25.04
N PRO A 24 -22.03 20.89 -26.10
CA PRO A 24 -21.44 22.21 -26.13
C PRO A 24 -22.51 23.31 -26.20
N ILE A 25 -22.38 24.36 -25.38
CA ILE A 25 -23.38 25.44 -25.21
C ILE A 25 -23.52 26.31 -26.47
N GLN A 26 -22.56 26.27 -27.41
CA GLN A 26 -22.57 27.08 -28.63
C GLN A 26 -22.66 26.28 -29.94
N GLY A 27 -22.82 24.95 -29.90
CA GLY A 27 -22.88 24.07 -31.08
C GLY A 27 -24.19 23.30 -31.21
N ARG A 28 -24.67 23.06 -32.43
CA ARG A 28 -25.88 22.25 -32.72
C ARG A 28 -25.65 20.73 -32.67
N GLU A 29 -24.46 20.28 -32.27
CA GLU A 29 -24.04 18.87 -32.39
C GLU A 29 -23.76 18.23 -31.03
N GLN A 30 -24.29 17.02 -30.83
CA GLN A 30 -24.26 16.29 -29.55
C GLN A 30 -23.16 15.24 -29.58
N LEU A 31 -22.32 15.18 -28.53
CA LEU A 31 -21.36 14.10 -28.34
C LEU A 31 -21.92 13.06 -27.38
N ARG A 32 -22.03 11.81 -27.85
CA ARG A 32 -22.50 10.66 -27.07
C ARG A 32 -21.29 9.83 -26.64
N ILE A 33 -21.16 9.60 -25.34
CA ILE A 33 -20.22 8.60 -24.82
C ILE A 33 -21.05 7.37 -24.47
N GLU A 34 -20.96 6.33 -25.29
CA GLU A 34 -21.68 5.08 -25.08
C GLU A 34 -21.01 4.27 -23.96
N ALA A 35 -21.82 3.81 -23.01
CA ALA A 35 -21.40 2.99 -21.86
C ALA A 35 -20.27 3.61 -21.00
N PRO A 36 -20.46 4.82 -20.44
CA PRO A 36 -19.45 5.49 -19.60
C PRO A 36 -19.14 4.71 -18.30
N TRP A 37 -20.03 3.81 -17.89
CA TRP A 37 -19.87 2.94 -16.72
C TRP A 37 -19.58 1.47 -17.08
N GLY A 38 -19.56 1.15 -18.38
CA GLY A 38 -19.23 -0.18 -18.92
C GLY A 38 -17.73 -0.39 -19.05
N ARG A 39 -17.31 -1.66 -19.14
CA ARG A 39 -15.90 -2.12 -19.19
C ARG A 39 -15.08 -1.56 -20.39
N TRP A 40 -15.72 -0.86 -21.32
CA TRP A 40 -15.17 -0.33 -22.57
C TRP A 40 -15.89 0.97 -22.94
N THR A 41 -15.25 2.12 -22.75
CA THR A 41 -15.83 3.42 -23.16
C THR A 41 -15.33 3.77 -24.56
N ARG A 42 -16.21 3.67 -25.58
CA ARG A 42 -15.94 4.21 -26.92
C ARG A 42 -16.65 5.56 -27.01
N ALA A 43 -15.89 6.64 -27.17
CA ALA A 43 -16.47 7.94 -27.45
C ALA A 43 -16.86 8.00 -28.94
N ALA A 44 -18.12 8.34 -29.24
CA ALA A 44 -18.65 8.37 -30.60
C ALA A 44 -19.60 9.57 -30.79
N LEU A 45 -19.33 10.43 -31.77
CA LEU A 45 -20.28 11.49 -32.13
C LEU A 45 -21.32 10.90 -33.09
N ARG A 46 -22.59 10.82 -32.71
CA ARG A 46 -23.67 10.19 -33.52
C ARG A 46 -23.40 8.74 -33.97
N GLY A 47 -22.52 8.01 -33.29
CA GLY A 47 -22.12 6.64 -33.66
C GLY A 47 -20.90 6.56 -34.60
N ASP A 48 -20.37 7.70 -35.05
CA ASP A 48 -19.15 7.76 -35.85
C ASP A 48 -17.90 7.94 -34.96
N PRO A 49 -16.74 7.37 -35.35
CA PRO A 49 -15.47 7.56 -34.63
C PRO A 49 -15.07 9.04 -34.59
N LEU A 50 -14.46 9.47 -33.49
CA LEU A 50 -13.92 10.83 -33.31
C LEU A 50 -13.01 11.29 -34.46
N GLU A 51 -12.31 10.37 -35.12
CA GLU A 51 -11.40 10.63 -36.23
C GLU A 51 -12.11 11.08 -37.52
N ALA A 52 -13.44 10.92 -37.62
CA ALA A 52 -14.25 11.30 -38.78
C ALA A 52 -14.88 12.71 -38.66
N MET A 53 -14.54 13.47 -37.61
CA MET A 53 -15.18 14.74 -37.28
C MET A 53 -14.64 15.95 -38.06
N PRO A 54 -15.47 16.99 -38.30
CA PRO A 54 -14.99 18.30 -38.74
C PRO A 54 -13.96 18.87 -37.76
N VAL A 55 -12.90 19.49 -38.28
CA VAL A 55 -11.71 19.91 -37.50
C VAL A 55 -12.08 20.82 -36.33
N GLU A 56 -13.01 21.75 -36.54
CA GLU A 56 -13.45 22.70 -35.53
C GLU A 56 -14.13 22.04 -34.32
N LEU A 57 -14.86 20.94 -34.56
CA LEU A 57 -15.54 20.17 -33.53
C LEU A 57 -14.57 19.20 -32.83
N ALA A 58 -13.57 18.69 -33.56
CA ALA A 58 -12.49 17.89 -32.97
C ALA A 58 -11.66 18.69 -31.96
N ASP A 59 -11.38 19.97 -32.25
CA ASP A 59 -10.69 20.87 -31.32
C ASP A 59 -11.48 21.13 -30.03
N GLU A 60 -12.79 21.32 -30.15
CA GLU A 60 -13.67 21.53 -28.99
C GLU A 60 -13.76 20.28 -28.11
N VAL A 61 -13.94 19.11 -28.72
CA VAL A 61 -13.95 17.83 -28.01
C VAL A 61 -12.59 17.55 -27.37
N GLY A 62 -11.49 17.84 -28.07
CA GLY A 62 -10.14 17.74 -27.54
C GLY A 62 -9.98 18.53 -26.25
N ARG A 63 -10.41 19.81 -26.24
CA ARG A 63 -10.37 20.66 -25.03
C ARG A 63 -11.20 20.09 -23.87
N ILE A 64 -12.36 19.50 -24.15
CA ILE A 64 -13.21 18.89 -23.11
C ILE A 64 -12.55 17.64 -22.53
N LEU A 65 -12.00 16.78 -23.38
CA LEU A 65 -11.27 15.59 -22.95
C LEU A 65 -10.02 15.96 -22.15
N ASP A 66 -9.28 16.98 -22.59
CA ASP A 66 -8.11 17.51 -21.88
C ASP A 66 -8.50 18.03 -20.49
N TRP A 67 -9.61 18.77 -20.39
CA TRP A 67 -10.13 19.25 -19.11
C TRP A 67 -10.60 18.10 -18.21
N LEU A 68 -11.37 17.14 -18.73
CA LEU A 68 -11.79 15.97 -17.98
C LEU A 68 -10.59 15.15 -17.49
N ALA A 69 -9.53 15.05 -18.30
CA ALA A 69 -8.28 14.39 -17.93
C ALA A 69 -7.50 15.16 -16.86
N SER A 70 -7.44 16.51 -16.95
CA SER A 70 -6.79 17.37 -15.96
C SER A 70 -7.49 17.30 -14.60
N GLU A 71 -8.83 17.23 -14.61
CA GLU A 71 -9.66 17.04 -13.41
C GLU A 71 -9.74 15.57 -12.96
N ARG A 72 -9.05 14.66 -13.66
CA ARG A 72 -8.95 13.22 -13.33
C ARG A 72 -10.27 12.43 -13.43
N TYR A 73 -11.25 12.94 -14.16
CA TYR A 73 -12.51 12.23 -14.44
C TYR A 73 -12.35 11.10 -15.46
N ILE A 74 -11.44 11.25 -16.43
CA ILE A 74 -11.16 10.23 -17.46
C ILE A 74 -9.67 9.90 -17.52
N ARG A 75 -9.35 8.70 -18.02
CA ARG A 75 -7.98 8.17 -18.17
C ARG A 75 -7.86 7.32 -19.44
N PRO A 76 -6.66 7.25 -20.05
CA PRO A 76 -6.39 6.27 -21.09
C PRO A 76 -6.64 4.84 -20.58
N ALA A 77 -7.18 3.96 -21.41
CA ALA A 77 -7.51 2.59 -21.01
C ALA A 77 -6.26 1.81 -20.55
N GLU A 78 -5.10 2.11 -21.12
CA GLU A 78 -3.82 1.49 -20.79
C GLU A 78 -3.39 1.77 -19.34
N ALA A 79 -3.78 2.93 -18.80
CA ALA A 79 -3.53 3.30 -17.41
C ALA A 79 -4.32 2.45 -16.41
N LEU A 80 -5.39 1.79 -16.87
CA LEU A 80 -6.20 0.84 -16.10
C LEU A 80 -5.72 -0.61 -16.27
N GLY A 81 -4.88 -0.87 -17.28
CA GLY A 81 -4.39 -2.20 -17.67
C GLY A 81 -5.27 -2.88 -18.70
N SER A 82 -4.84 -4.04 -19.20
CA SER A 82 -5.71 -4.90 -19.99
C SER A 82 -6.92 -5.30 -19.16
N ALA A 83 -8.06 -5.57 -19.81
CA ALA A 83 -9.30 -6.08 -19.19
C ALA A 83 -9.18 -7.50 -18.60
N ASP A 84 -7.96 -7.87 -18.19
CA ASP A 84 -7.59 -9.12 -17.58
C ASP A 84 -8.15 -9.19 -16.16
N THR A 85 -8.79 -10.31 -15.83
CA THR A 85 -9.39 -10.62 -14.53
C THR A 85 -8.32 -10.90 -13.48
N SER A 86 -7.32 -10.03 -13.38
CA SER A 86 -6.31 -10.16 -12.33
C SER A 86 -7.01 -10.07 -10.97
N GLN A 87 -6.54 -10.87 -10.01
CA GLN A 87 -7.09 -10.87 -8.64
C GLN A 87 -7.01 -9.48 -7.96
N TRP A 88 -6.30 -8.52 -8.55
CA TRP A 88 -6.10 -7.15 -8.07
C TRP A 88 -6.80 -6.07 -8.92
N ASP A 89 -7.72 -6.41 -9.83
CA ASP A 89 -8.39 -5.43 -10.73
C ASP A 89 -8.89 -4.18 -9.99
N ARG A 90 -9.57 -4.35 -8.85
CA ARG A 90 -10.06 -3.21 -8.03
C ARG A 90 -8.93 -2.33 -7.50
N GLN A 91 -7.83 -2.92 -7.08
CA GLN A 91 -6.67 -2.21 -6.56
C GLN A 91 -5.91 -1.49 -7.69
N VAL A 92 -5.75 -2.14 -8.85
CA VAL A 92 -5.13 -1.53 -10.03
C VAL A 92 -5.88 -0.26 -10.42
N ARG A 93 -7.21 -0.28 -10.42
CA ARG A 93 -8.03 0.90 -10.73
C ARG A 93 -7.85 2.01 -9.70
N TRP A 94 -7.81 1.66 -8.41
CA TRP A 94 -7.50 2.64 -7.36
C TRP A 94 -6.10 3.24 -7.55
N LEU A 95 -5.09 2.43 -7.85
CA LEU A 95 -3.73 2.90 -8.13
C LEU A 95 -3.65 3.78 -9.39
N ALA A 96 -4.45 3.47 -10.41
CA ALA A 96 -4.55 4.30 -11.60
C ALA A 96 -5.20 5.65 -11.28
N GLN A 97 -6.26 5.63 -10.46
CA GLN A 97 -6.91 6.84 -9.97
C GLN A 97 -5.89 7.72 -9.26
N GLU A 98 -5.08 7.18 -8.35
CA GLU A 98 -4.14 7.94 -7.52
C GLU A 98 -2.84 8.33 -8.24
N THR A 99 -2.33 7.50 -9.14
CA THR A 99 -0.96 7.65 -9.68
C THR A 99 -0.86 7.79 -11.19
N GLY A 100 -1.98 7.67 -11.92
CA GLY A 100 -2.05 7.76 -13.37
C GLY A 100 -1.61 6.49 -14.13
N ASP A 101 -1.09 5.46 -13.45
CA ASP A 101 -0.66 4.20 -14.09
C ASP A 101 -0.77 3.03 -13.10
N GLY A 102 -1.97 2.46 -12.99
CA GLY A 102 -2.25 1.35 -12.07
C GLY A 102 -1.41 0.10 -12.33
N PRO A 103 -1.33 -0.41 -13.57
CA PRO A 103 -0.58 -1.62 -13.90
C PRO A 103 0.89 -1.54 -13.52
N THR A 104 1.55 -0.40 -13.75
CA THR A 104 2.95 -0.22 -13.35
C THR A 104 3.10 -0.21 -11.83
N ARG A 105 2.18 0.42 -11.09
CA ARG A 105 2.22 0.36 -9.62
C ARG A 105 2.02 -1.06 -9.09
N GLN A 106 1.06 -1.81 -9.66
CA GLN A 106 0.83 -3.18 -9.25
C GLN A 106 2.02 -4.09 -9.61
N ARG A 107 2.68 -3.87 -10.75
CA ARG A 107 3.95 -4.54 -11.09
C ARG A 107 5.02 -4.27 -10.04
N ARG A 108 5.21 -3.01 -9.63
CA ARG A 108 6.16 -2.66 -8.56
C ARG A 108 5.86 -3.36 -7.24
N LEU A 109 4.58 -3.53 -6.87
CA LEU A 109 4.20 -4.34 -5.70
C LEU A 109 4.60 -5.80 -5.89
N ARG A 110 4.33 -6.39 -7.07
CA ARG A 110 4.73 -7.78 -7.36
C ARG A 110 6.24 -7.99 -7.34
N ASP A 111 7.02 -6.98 -7.71
CA ASP A 111 8.48 -7.06 -7.67
C ASP A 111 9.04 -6.76 -6.26
N ALA A 112 8.19 -6.27 -5.34
CA ALA A 112 8.59 -5.88 -4.00
C ALA A 112 8.88 -7.09 -3.09
N ARG A 113 9.90 -6.91 -2.24
CA ARG A 113 10.28 -7.81 -1.15
C ARG A 113 10.10 -7.08 0.17
N VAL A 114 9.17 -7.54 1.01
CA VAL A 114 8.88 -6.89 2.30
C VAL A 114 9.14 -7.86 3.43
N LEU A 115 9.96 -7.43 4.40
CA LEU A 115 10.21 -8.16 5.62
C LEU A 115 9.22 -7.71 6.70
N VAL A 116 8.51 -8.64 7.32
CA VAL A 116 7.63 -8.39 8.46
C VAL A 116 8.30 -8.97 9.70
N LEU A 117 8.81 -8.08 10.56
CA LEU A 117 9.47 -8.43 11.80
C LEU A 117 8.43 -8.50 12.93
N GLY A 118 8.29 -9.69 13.51
CA GLY A 118 7.20 -10.09 14.38
C GLY A 118 5.95 -10.45 13.56
N VAL A 119 5.41 -11.63 13.75
CA VAL A 119 4.16 -12.14 13.13
C VAL A 119 3.11 -12.39 14.23
N GLY A 120 3.12 -11.54 15.25
CA GLY A 120 2.12 -11.46 16.31
C GLY A 120 0.86 -10.69 15.88
N GLY A 121 0.23 -9.99 16.83
CA GLY A 121 -1.07 -9.31 16.63
C GLY A 121 -1.11 -8.40 15.41
N LEU A 122 -0.20 -7.42 15.33
CA LEU A 122 -0.13 -6.49 14.21
C LEU A 122 0.50 -7.14 12.97
N GLY A 123 1.64 -7.79 13.14
CA GLY A 123 2.43 -8.35 12.05
C GLY A 123 1.68 -9.38 11.20
N CYS A 124 0.87 -10.26 11.82
CA CYS A 124 0.09 -11.25 11.07
C CYS A 124 -0.97 -10.59 10.16
N VAL A 125 -1.62 -9.52 10.62
CA VAL A 125 -2.61 -8.77 9.84
C VAL A 125 -1.91 -8.01 8.71
N VAL A 126 -0.79 -7.34 9.00
CA VAL A 126 -0.04 -6.60 7.99
C VAL A 126 0.50 -7.54 6.92
N ALA A 127 1.04 -8.70 7.29
CA ALA A 127 1.53 -9.69 6.33
C ALA A 127 0.41 -10.18 5.39
N ASP A 128 -0.77 -10.52 5.92
CA ASP A 128 -1.93 -10.93 5.10
C ASP A 128 -2.39 -9.80 4.17
N LEU A 129 -2.47 -8.55 4.67
CA LEU A 129 -2.86 -7.40 3.86
C LEU A 129 -1.85 -7.06 2.76
N LEU A 130 -0.54 -7.14 3.04
CA LEU A 130 0.50 -6.94 2.02
C LEU A 130 0.44 -8.00 0.92
N ALA A 131 0.21 -9.26 1.29
CA ALA A 131 0.02 -10.34 0.33
C ALA A 131 -1.19 -10.07 -0.57
N ARG A 132 -2.33 -9.70 0.04
CA ARG A 132 -3.56 -9.36 -0.68
C ARG A 132 -3.41 -8.12 -1.54
N ALA A 133 -2.58 -7.16 -1.14
CA ALA A 133 -2.22 -5.99 -1.94
C ALA A 133 -1.29 -6.34 -3.12
N GLY A 134 -0.79 -7.58 -3.19
CA GLY A 134 0.01 -8.08 -4.30
C GLY A 134 1.49 -7.82 -4.18
N VAL A 135 2.01 -7.69 -2.95
CA VAL A 135 3.45 -7.84 -2.68
C VAL A 135 3.89 -9.24 -3.13
N GLY A 136 4.95 -9.32 -3.95
CA GLY A 136 5.36 -10.61 -4.51
C GLY A 136 6.14 -11.49 -3.55
N THR A 137 6.93 -10.90 -2.65
CA THR A 137 7.70 -11.65 -1.65
C THR A 137 7.50 -11.09 -0.25
N LEU A 138 7.07 -11.96 0.69
CA LEU A 138 7.09 -11.66 2.12
C LEU A 138 8.14 -12.50 2.82
N ILE A 139 8.92 -11.83 3.66
CA ILE A 139 9.87 -12.46 4.58
C ILE A 139 9.28 -12.35 5.99
N LEU A 140 8.88 -13.48 6.55
CA LEU A 140 8.25 -13.56 7.86
C LEU A 140 9.30 -13.91 8.91
N VAL A 141 9.52 -13.02 9.88
CA VAL A 141 10.53 -13.20 10.92
C VAL A 141 9.86 -13.19 12.29
N ASP A 142 9.85 -14.33 12.97
CA ASP A 142 9.31 -14.53 14.32
C ASP A 142 9.81 -15.89 14.84
N ASP A 143 10.15 -16.01 16.12
CA ASP A 143 10.62 -17.24 16.76
C ASP A 143 9.60 -17.88 17.71
N ASP A 144 8.43 -17.27 17.89
CA ASP A 144 7.40 -17.78 18.77
C ASP A 144 6.61 -18.94 18.14
N HIS A 145 5.99 -19.71 19.04
CA HIS A 145 4.94 -20.66 18.72
C HIS A 145 3.56 -20.02 18.90
N VAL A 146 2.56 -20.59 18.25
CA VAL A 146 1.15 -20.21 18.45
C VAL A 146 0.71 -20.67 19.84
N GLU A 147 0.16 -19.75 20.63
CA GLU A 147 -0.40 -20.02 21.95
C GLU A 147 -1.91 -19.76 22.01
N LEU A 148 -2.63 -20.38 22.94
CA LEU A 148 -4.07 -20.16 23.14
C LEU A 148 -4.44 -18.68 23.31
N GLY A 149 -3.61 -17.90 24.02
CA GLY A 149 -3.82 -16.47 24.21
C GLY A 149 -3.61 -15.62 22.95
N ASN A 150 -3.10 -16.19 21.86
CA ASN A 150 -2.92 -15.51 20.58
C ASN A 150 -4.23 -15.48 19.77
N LEU A 151 -5.06 -16.52 19.88
CA LEU A 151 -6.23 -16.75 19.03
C LEU A 151 -7.23 -15.57 18.97
N PRO A 152 -7.53 -14.86 20.06
CA PRO A 152 -8.52 -13.76 20.01
C PRO A 152 -8.06 -12.54 19.21
N ARG A 153 -6.75 -12.41 18.94
CA ARG A 153 -6.15 -11.17 18.41
C ARG A 153 -5.21 -11.38 17.21
N GLN A 154 -4.96 -12.62 16.81
CA GLN A 154 -4.09 -12.98 15.71
C GLN A 154 -4.88 -13.83 14.71
N PRO A 155 -5.58 -13.20 13.74
CA PRO A 155 -6.56 -13.89 12.88
C PRO A 155 -5.95 -14.93 11.94
N LEU A 156 -4.62 -14.94 11.77
CA LEU A 156 -3.93 -15.98 11.04
C LEU A 156 -3.77 -17.28 11.84
N TYR A 157 -4.27 -17.42 13.07
CA TYR A 157 -4.07 -18.64 13.88
C TYR A 157 -5.40 -19.21 14.37
N VAL A 158 -5.52 -20.54 14.42
CA VAL A 158 -6.67 -21.27 14.93
C VAL A 158 -6.25 -22.28 15.99
N ALA A 159 -7.21 -22.83 16.73
CA ALA A 159 -6.94 -23.72 17.86
C ALA A 159 -6.09 -24.95 17.51
N SER A 160 -6.19 -25.46 16.28
CA SER A 160 -5.40 -26.61 15.83
C SER A 160 -3.92 -26.31 15.59
N ASP A 161 -3.52 -25.04 15.50
CA ASP A 161 -2.11 -24.69 15.27
C ASP A 161 -1.33 -24.46 16.58
N VAL A 162 -1.96 -24.59 17.75
CA VAL A 162 -1.28 -24.34 19.02
C VAL A 162 -0.06 -25.24 19.15
N GLY A 163 1.09 -24.63 19.43
CA GLY A 163 2.40 -25.31 19.46
C GLY A 163 3.12 -25.38 18.12
N GLU A 164 2.50 -24.97 17.00
CA GLU A 164 3.22 -24.75 15.74
C GLU A 164 3.94 -23.40 15.72
N GLN A 165 4.99 -23.30 14.92
CA GLN A 165 5.75 -22.07 14.68
C GLN A 165 4.90 -21.03 13.94
N LYS A 166 4.83 -19.80 14.47
CA LYS A 166 4.00 -18.73 13.89
C LYS A 166 4.31 -18.46 12.42
N VAL A 167 5.59 -18.36 12.07
CA VAL A 167 6.02 -18.10 10.68
C VAL A 167 5.57 -19.18 9.70
N ASP A 168 5.51 -20.44 10.13
CA ASP A 168 5.09 -21.54 9.28
C ASP A 168 3.59 -21.53 9.03
N VAL A 169 2.83 -21.32 10.11
CA VAL A 169 1.38 -21.26 10.08
C VAL A 169 0.91 -20.05 9.27
N ALA A 170 1.46 -18.87 9.54
CA ALA A 170 1.17 -17.65 8.79
C ALA A 170 1.54 -17.81 7.32
N GLY A 171 2.74 -18.31 7.03
CA GLY A 171 3.20 -18.52 5.66
C GLY A 171 2.34 -19.52 4.87
N ARG A 172 1.87 -20.59 5.51
CA ARG A 172 0.97 -21.58 4.89
C ARG A 172 -0.40 -20.96 4.57
N ARG A 173 -0.99 -20.19 5.50
CA ARG A 173 -2.30 -19.54 5.28
C ARG A 173 -2.25 -18.43 4.25
N ILE A 174 -1.23 -17.57 4.31
CA ILE A 174 -1.06 -16.50 3.33
C ILE A 174 -0.88 -17.09 1.92
N ARG A 175 -0.05 -18.14 1.77
CA ARG A 175 0.13 -18.82 0.48
C ARG A 175 -1.17 -19.51 0.00
N ALA A 176 -1.97 -20.07 0.91
CA ALA A 176 -3.26 -20.64 0.55
C ALA A 176 -4.24 -19.56 0.04
N ALA A 177 -4.20 -18.36 0.61
CA ALA A 177 -5.03 -17.24 0.15
C ALA A 177 -4.51 -16.61 -1.15
N ILE A 178 -3.19 -16.50 -1.31
CA ILE A 178 -2.51 -15.87 -2.45
C ILE A 178 -1.45 -16.84 -3.00
N PRO A 179 -1.81 -17.79 -3.88
CA PRO A 179 -0.87 -18.83 -4.33
C PRO A 179 0.36 -18.31 -5.09
N SER A 180 0.27 -17.12 -5.70
CA SER A 180 1.36 -16.50 -6.45
C SER A 180 2.46 -15.89 -5.57
N ILE A 181 2.25 -15.77 -4.26
CA ILE A 181 3.21 -15.11 -3.37
C ILE A 181 4.37 -16.03 -3.00
N ARG A 182 5.57 -15.45 -2.96
CA ARG A 182 6.74 -16.09 -2.37
C ARG A 182 6.77 -15.78 -0.87
N ILE A 183 6.82 -16.82 -0.04
CA ILE A 183 7.00 -16.68 1.41
C ILE A 183 8.34 -17.27 1.81
N GLU A 184 9.21 -16.41 2.35
CA GLU A 184 10.44 -16.76 3.06
C GLU A 184 10.17 -16.68 4.56
N ARG A 185 10.76 -17.60 5.33
CA ARG A 185 10.49 -17.75 6.77
C ARG A 185 11.81 -17.79 7.50
N SER A 186 11.95 -16.97 8.53
CA SER A 186 13.11 -16.96 9.41
C SER A 186 12.65 -17.07 10.86
N ARG A 187 13.06 -18.16 11.53
CA ARG A 187 12.77 -18.40 12.94
C ARG A 187 13.89 -17.79 13.78
N ARG A 188 13.88 -16.47 13.93
CA ARG A 188 14.92 -15.72 14.64
C ARG A 188 14.30 -14.64 15.50
N SER A 189 14.85 -14.47 16.70
CA SER A 189 14.70 -13.26 17.51
C SER A 189 15.88 -12.32 17.22
N ILE A 190 15.63 -11.02 17.37
CA ILE A 190 16.62 -9.96 17.14
C ILE A 190 17.15 -9.49 18.48
N ASN A 191 18.43 -9.73 18.72
CA ASN A 191 19.11 -9.37 19.97
C ASN A 191 20.07 -8.18 19.80
N GLY A 192 20.12 -7.59 18.60
CA GLY A 192 20.94 -6.42 18.30
C GLY A 192 20.82 -5.99 16.84
N ALA A 193 21.44 -4.85 16.51
CA ALA A 193 21.48 -4.34 15.14
C ALA A 193 22.19 -5.33 14.18
N ARG A 194 23.20 -6.06 14.67
CA ARG A 194 23.91 -7.08 13.88
C ARG A 194 22.98 -8.19 13.37
N ASP A 195 22.14 -8.75 14.22
CA ASP A 195 21.19 -9.80 13.84
C ASP A 195 20.23 -9.28 12.74
N MET A 196 19.85 -8.00 12.83
CA MET A 196 19.04 -7.36 11.80
C MET A 196 19.82 -7.17 10.51
N SER A 197 21.07 -6.69 10.55
CA SER A 197 21.94 -6.55 9.37
C SER A 197 22.10 -7.89 8.64
N GLU A 198 22.35 -8.97 9.37
CA GLU A 198 22.46 -10.33 8.79
C GLU A 198 21.16 -10.75 8.07
N LEU A 199 19.99 -10.39 8.60
CA LEU A 199 18.70 -10.63 7.92
C LEU A 199 18.51 -9.76 6.68
N LEU A 200 18.96 -8.50 6.69
CA LEU A 200 18.87 -7.61 5.53
C LEU A 200 19.79 -8.09 4.41
N ASP A 201 20.98 -8.58 4.74
CA ASP A 201 21.91 -9.21 3.81
C ASP A 201 21.39 -10.55 3.26
N GLU A 202 20.70 -11.35 4.06
CA GLU A 202 20.17 -12.64 3.61
C GLU A 202 18.98 -12.48 2.66
N HIS A 203 18.07 -11.55 2.98
CA HIS A 203 16.75 -11.48 2.34
C HIS A 203 16.57 -10.30 1.38
N HIS A 204 17.43 -9.29 1.46
CA HIS A 204 17.40 -8.06 0.65
C HIS A 204 15.99 -7.44 0.51
N PRO A 205 15.28 -7.15 1.63
CA PRO A 205 13.99 -6.48 1.55
C PRO A 205 14.17 -5.02 1.16
N MET A 206 13.17 -4.46 0.47
CA MET A 206 13.13 -3.00 0.22
C MET A 206 12.43 -2.23 1.36
N LEU A 207 11.67 -2.94 2.19
CA LEU A 207 10.92 -2.40 3.31
C LEU A 207 10.92 -3.42 4.45
N VAL A 208 11.17 -2.94 5.67
CA VAL A 208 10.90 -3.65 6.92
C VAL A 208 9.65 -3.08 7.56
N VAL A 209 8.67 -3.92 7.84
CA VAL A 209 7.58 -3.62 8.77
C VAL A 209 7.99 -4.12 10.15
N CYS A 210 8.36 -3.20 11.04
CA CYS A 210 8.72 -3.52 12.41
C CYS A 210 7.46 -3.52 13.28
N SER A 211 7.01 -4.72 13.65
CA SER A 211 5.88 -4.94 14.57
C SER A 211 6.26 -5.71 15.83
N ALA A 212 7.57 -5.97 16.01
CA ALA A 212 8.14 -6.52 17.22
C ALA A 212 8.21 -5.44 18.31
N ASP A 213 7.83 -5.80 19.54
CA ASP A 213 7.78 -4.90 20.70
C ASP A 213 8.85 -5.23 21.76
N ARG A 214 9.65 -6.27 21.54
CA ARG A 214 10.69 -6.74 22.46
C ARG A 214 12.07 -6.82 21.78
N PRO A 215 13.14 -6.43 22.49
CA PRO A 215 13.10 -5.68 23.76
C PRO A 215 12.52 -4.27 23.56
N PRO A 216 11.75 -3.74 24.54
CA PRO A 216 11.06 -2.46 24.39
C PRO A 216 12.02 -1.34 24.02
N ILE A 217 11.59 -0.47 23.09
CA ILE A 217 12.37 0.68 22.58
C ILE A 217 13.60 0.28 21.76
N ALA A 218 14.49 -0.54 22.31
CA ALA A 218 15.75 -0.94 21.70
C ALA A 218 15.58 -1.63 20.34
N ILE A 219 14.56 -2.48 20.19
CA ILE A 219 14.27 -3.15 18.92
C ILE A 219 14.09 -2.15 17.76
N LYS A 220 13.52 -0.99 18.02
CA LYS A 220 13.29 0.03 16.99
C LYS A 220 14.59 0.68 16.54
N SER A 221 15.46 1.01 17.50
CA SER A 221 16.79 1.56 17.21
C SER A 221 17.63 0.54 16.44
N TRP A 222 17.69 -0.71 16.89
CA TRP A 222 18.45 -1.76 16.19
C TRP A 222 18.01 -1.98 14.76
N VAL A 223 16.70 -1.96 14.51
CA VAL A 223 16.15 -2.12 13.16
C VAL A 223 16.51 -0.94 12.27
N GLU A 224 16.39 0.28 12.78
CA GLU A 224 16.72 1.47 11.99
C GLU A 224 18.22 1.67 11.78
N ASP A 225 19.07 1.33 12.77
CA ASP A 225 20.53 1.40 12.65
C ASP A 225 20.99 0.47 11.51
N ALA A 226 20.54 -0.79 11.51
CA ALA A 226 20.82 -1.73 10.43
C ALA A 226 20.24 -1.24 9.09
N ALA A 227 18.99 -0.76 9.08
CA ALA A 227 18.34 -0.30 7.86
C ALA A 227 19.01 0.95 7.25
N ALA A 228 19.56 1.85 8.08
CA ALA A 228 20.30 3.02 7.64
C ALA A 228 21.57 2.63 6.87
N GLU A 229 22.29 1.61 7.34
CA GLU A 229 23.49 1.09 6.68
C GLU A 229 23.16 0.39 5.35
N HIS A 230 22.00 -0.26 5.26
CA HIS A 230 21.60 -1.04 4.07
C HIS A 230 20.73 -0.25 3.07
N GLY A 231 20.36 1.00 3.39
CA GLY A 231 19.48 1.80 2.54
C GLY A 231 18.05 1.25 2.47
N VAL A 232 17.58 0.57 3.51
CA VAL A 232 16.25 -0.07 3.57
C VAL A 232 15.26 0.84 4.32
N ALA A 233 14.05 0.98 3.80
CA ALA A 233 13.00 1.73 4.50
C ALA A 233 12.41 0.92 5.66
N VAL A 234 11.98 1.59 6.73
CA VAL A 234 11.36 0.95 7.90
C VAL A 234 10.04 1.62 8.22
N MET A 235 8.97 0.83 8.35
CA MET A 235 7.69 1.26 8.88
C MET A 235 7.47 0.62 10.25
N HIS A 236 7.40 1.43 11.30
CA HIS A 236 7.05 0.95 12.63
C HIS A 236 5.53 0.90 12.82
N GLY A 237 5.08 0.00 13.67
CA GLY A 237 3.72 0.01 14.16
C GLY A 237 3.58 -0.70 15.48
N GLY A 238 2.57 -0.33 16.25
CA GLY A 238 2.28 -1.01 17.50
C GLY A 238 1.16 -0.34 18.27
N HIS A 239 1.06 -0.71 19.55
CA HIS A 239 0.04 -0.16 20.43
C HIS A 239 0.60 0.10 21.82
N ARG A 240 0.00 1.09 22.50
CA ARG A 240 0.06 1.30 23.94
C ARG A 240 -1.37 1.58 24.39
N PRO A 241 -2.15 0.55 24.76
CA PRO A 241 -3.59 0.68 24.94
C PRO A 241 -3.94 1.88 25.84
N PRO A 242 -4.94 2.70 25.46
CA PRO A 242 -5.86 2.54 24.32
C PRO A 242 -5.31 3.03 22.97
N LEU A 243 -4.07 3.52 22.93
CA LEU A 243 -3.48 4.14 21.75
C LEU A 243 -2.89 3.08 20.79
N VAL A 244 -3.04 3.36 19.50
CA VAL A 244 -2.32 2.70 18.42
C VAL A 244 -1.44 3.72 17.74
N TYR A 245 -0.33 3.27 17.16
CA TYR A 245 0.51 4.12 16.35
C TYR A 245 0.98 3.39 15.09
N ALA A 246 1.06 4.16 14.01
CA ALA A 246 1.69 3.80 12.76
C ALA A 246 2.78 4.85 12.51
N GLY A 247 4.02 4.40 12.40
CA GLY A 247 5.20 5.23 12.25
C GLY A 247 6.12 5.25 13.48
N PRO A 248 7.29 5.92 13.37
CA PRO A 248 7.71 6.70 12.21
C PRO A 248 7.94 5.84 10.95
N PHE A 249 7.80 6.47 9.78
CA PHE A 249 8.22 5.88 8.51
C PHE A 249 9.61 6.41 8.18
N PHE A 250 10.61 5.56 8.40
CA PHE A 250 12.01 5.86 8.20
C PHE A 250 12.44 5.50 6.78
N VAL A 251 13.02 6.47 6.07
CA VAL A 251 13.64 6.32 4.76
C VAL A 251 15.05 6.89 4.86
N PRO A 252 16.10 6.06 4.75
CA PRO A 252 17.48 6.49 4.89
C PRO A 252 17.81 7.70 4.00
N GLY A 253 18.38 8.74 4.61
CA GLY A 253 18.74 10.00 3.93
C GLY A 253 17.57 10.92 3.56
N LEU A 254 16.30 10.53 3.80
CA LEU A 254 15.12 11.31 3.44
C LEU A 254 14.26 11.72 4.64
N THR A 255 14.01 10.82 5.61
CA THR A 255 13.18 11.12 6.78
C THR A 255 13.97 10.96 8.09
N PRO A 256 13.53 11.62 9.20
CA PRO A 256 14.19 11.48 10.49
C PRO A 256 14.10 10.04 11.01
N CYS A 257 15.20 9.54 11.60
CA CYS A 257 15.20 8.26 12.30
C CYS A 257 14.53 8.37 13.69
N TYR A 258 14.35 7.23 14.33
CA TYR A 258 13.78 7.05 15.65
C TYR A 258 14.59 7.81 16.70
N GLU A 259 15.92 7.84 16.58
CA GLU A 259 16.79 8.60 17.48
C GLU A 259 16.59 10.12 17.29
N CYS A 260 16.42 10.61 16.06
CA CYS A 260 16.04 12.01 15.82
C CYS A 260 14.70 12.34 16.50
N PHE A 261 13.73 11.43 16.44
CA PHE A 261 12.44 11.59 17.09
C PHE A 261 12.54 11.54 18.62
N ALA A 262 13.33 10.62 19.18
CA ALA A 262 13.57 10.51 20.61
C ALA A 262 14.21 11.79 21.18
N ARG A 263 15.21 12.34 20.49
CA ARG A 263 15.85 13.62 20.86
C ARG A 263 14.91 14.82 20.78
N SER A 264 13.96 14.81 19.85
CA SER A 264 12.95 15.88 19.74
C SER A 264 11.90 15.87 20.86
N ARG A 265 11.77 14.76 21.61
CA ARG A 265 10.76 14.56 22.66
C ARG A 265 11.23 14.92 24.08
N VAL A 266 12.34 15.65 24.24
CA VAL A 266 12.73 16.18 25.56
C VAL A 266 11.77 17.30 25.98
N ALA A 267 10.62 16.90 26.54
CA ALA A 267 9.84 17.69 27.47
C ALA A 267 10.21 17.24 28.91
N PRO A 268 10.11 18.12 29.94
CA PRO A 268 10.60 17.83 31.29
C PRO A 268 9.88 16.60 31.89
N GLY A 269 10.65 15.62 32.38
CA GLY A 269 10.12 14.38 33.02
C GLY A 269 10.70 13.06 32.50
N THR A 270 11.78 13.08 31.73
CA THR A 270 12.42 11.94 31.05
C THR A 270 13.20 10.97 31.94
N GLU A 271 13.09 11.05 33.27
CA GLU A 271 13.90 10.25 34.19
C GLU A 271 13.82 8.75 33.95
N GLN A 272 12.67 8.22 33.50
CA GLN A 272 12.55 6.80 33.20
C GLN A 272 13.25 6.41 31.88
N LEU A 273 13.19 7.29 30.86
CA LEU A 273 13.87 7.08 29.58
C LEU A 273 15.40 7.18 29.74
N GLU A 274 15.88 8.13 30.55
CA GLU A 274 17.30 8.29 30.87
C GLU A 274 17.83 7.11 31.68
N ARG A 275 17.05 6.57 32.63
CA ARG A 275 17.42 5.35 33.36
C ARG A 275 17.52 4.12 32.45
N GLU A 276 16.58 3.96 31.52
CA GLU A 276 16.60 2.84 30.56
C GLU A 276 17.77 2.98 29.57
N LEU A 277 18.05 4.20 29.08
CA LEU A 277 19.21 4.48 28.21
C LEU A 277 20.56 4.28 28.93
N SER A 278 20.67 4.66 30.21
CA SER A 278 21.88 4.42 31.00
C SER A 278 22.12 2.93 31.22
N ALA A 279 21.06 2.18 31.54
CA ALA A 279 21.15 0.73 31.78
C ALA A 279 21.53 -0.09 30.53
N CYS A 280 21.38 0.48 29.33
CA CYS A 280 21.85 -0.11 28.08
C CYS A 280 23.32 0.23 27.76
N ARG A 281 23.86 1.34 28.27
CA ARG A 281 25.26 1.74 28.06
C ARG A 281 26.24 1.01 28.98
N ASP A 282 25.78 0.59 30.15
CA ASP A 282 26.62 -0.07 31.16
C ASP A 282 26.74 -1.60 30.97
N ARG A 283 26.38 -2.13 29.78
CA ARG A 283 26.48 -3.57 29.43
C ARG A 283 27.32 -3.81 28.18
N GLU A 284 28.42 -3.07 28.05
CA GLU A 284 29.61 -3.47 27.29
C GLU A 284 30.61 -4.16 28.22
#